data_AF-A0A3B3D7H4-F1
#
_entry.id   AF-A0A3B3D7H4-F1
#
_cell.length_a   1.000
_cell.length_b   1.000
_cell.length_c   1.000
_cell.angle_alpha   90.00
_cell.angle_beta   90.00
_cell.angle_gamma   90.00
#
_symmetry.space_group_name_H-M   'P 1'
#
loop_
_entity.id
_entity.type
_entity.pdbx_description
1 polymer ?
#
loop_
_entity_poly.entity_id
_entity_poly.type
_entity_poly.pdbx_seq_one_letter_code
_entity_poly.pdbx_strand_id
1 'polypeptide(L)'
;LTLWAPSPQPCAAARMAKLPAVRSACAALSILYKDAKGSSPGLRVLCEALESRVGALSTAACSRAAPLMVKLEPQISIANDVACRSLDWLEASFPVIQSPTDQVTIKTPHTIATEPTELTPPHVTGRRLSQNQDA
;
A
#
# COMPACT_ATOMS: atom_id res chain seq x y z
N LEU A 1 12.39 33.29 -30.80
CA LEU A 1 11.52 32.13 -31.08
C LEU A 1 11.70 31.10 -29.96
N THR A 2 11.03 31.29 -28.83
CA THR A 2 10.96 30.32 -27.72
C THR A 2 9.49 29.97 -27.53
N LEU A 3 8.91 29.36 -28.58
CA LEU A 3 7.52 28.96 -28.62
C LEU A 3 7.50 27.43 -28.64
N TRP A 4 6.88 26.85 -27.61
CA TRP A 4 6.67 25.41 -27.43
C TRP A 4 7.92 24.61 -27.05
N ALA A 5 8.34 24.72 -25.80
CA ALA A 5 8.78 23.51 -25.09
C ALA A 5 7.56 23.04 -24.28
N PRO A 6 7.04 21.82 -24.49
CA PRO A 6 6.04 21.26 -23.59
C PRO A 6 6.60 21.37 -22.17
N SER A 7 5.87 22.01 -21.26
CA SER A 7 6.22 21.91 -19.84
C SER A 7 6.32 20.42 -19.50
N PRO A 8 7.35 19.97 -18.77
CA PRO A 8 7.47 18.57 -18.42
C PRO A 8 6.22 18.21 -17.60
N GLN A 9 5.27 17.50 -18.23
CA GLN A 9 4.11 17.01 -17.52
C GLN A 9 4.63 16.09 -16.41
N PRO A 10 4.14 16.24 -15.17
CA PRO A 10 4.53 15.33 -14.11
C PRO A 10 4.15 13.91 -14.53
N CYS A 11 5.07 12.96 -14.37
CA CYS A 11 4.77 11.58 -14.72
C CYS A 11 3.56 11.06 -13.93
N ALA A 12 2.83 10.10 -14.48
CA ALA A 12 1.62 9.57 -13.87
C ALA A 12 1.85 9.14 -12.41
N ALA A 13 3.01 8.53 -12.11
CA ALA A 13 3.39 8.17 -10.75
C ALA A 13 3.48 9.38 -9.80
N ALA A 14 4.08 10.49 -10.25
CA ALA A 14 4.17 11.71 -9.45
C ALA A 14 2.81 12.38 -9.25
N ARG A 15 1.86 12.21 -10.18
CA ARG A 15 0.47 12.64 -10.02
C ARG A 15 -0.28 11.74 -9.04
N MET A 16 -0.18 10.42 -9.20
CA MET A 16 -0.78 9.45 -8.29
C MET A 16 -0.34 9.65 -6.85
N ALA A 17 0.96 9.87 -6.61
CA ALA A 17 1.51 10.14 -5.30
C ALA A 17 0.97 11.45 -4.66
N LYS A 18 0.37 12.34 -5.46
CA LYS A 18 -0.26 13.58 -4.96
C LYS A 18 -1.75 13.43 -4.67
N LEU A 19 -2.39 12.33 -5.09
CA LEU A 19 -3.80 12.09 -4.80
C LEU A 19 -4.02 12.01 -3.28
N PRO A 20 -5.03 12.69 -2.72
CA PRO A 20 -5.25 12.75 -1.27
C PRO A 20 -5.35 11.38 -0.61
N ALA A 21 -6.05 10.43 -1.24
CA ALA A 21 -6.16 9.05 -0.75
C ALA A 21 -4.79 8.35 -0.70
N VAL A 22 -3.99 8.46 -1.75
CA VAL A 22 -2.66 7.84 -1.83
C VAL A 22 -1.72 8.47 -0.80
N ARG A 23 -1.70 9.80 -0.69
CA ARG A 23 -0.90 10.52 0.31
C ARG A 23 -1.26 10.10 1.72
N SER A 24 -2.55 10.02 2.03
CA SER A 24 -3.05 9.59 3.34
C SER A 24 -2.59 8.16 3.67
N ALA A 25 -2.78 7.22 2.74
CA ALA A 25 -2.33 5.84 2.90
C ALA A 25 -0.81 5.75 3.08
N CYS A 26 -0.02 6.45 2.25
CA CYS A 26 1.43 6.48 2.38
C CYS A 26 1.89 7.09 3.71
N ALA A 27 1.22 8.14 4.20
CA ALA A 27 1.53 8.75 5.48
C ALA A 27 1.24 7.78 6.64
N ALA A 28 0.07 7.13 6.64
CA ALA A 28 -0.29 6.13 7.64
C ALA A 28 0.70 4.94 7.66
N LEU A 29 1.03 4.41 6.48
CA LEU A 29 2.04 3.35 6.33
C LEU A 29 3.43 3.82 6.78
N SER A 30 3.80 5.07 6.50
CA SER A 30 5.09 5.61 6.95
C SER A 30 5.18 5.67 8.47
N ILE A 31 4.10 6.06 9.15
CA ILE A 31 4.02 6.05 10.61
C ILE A 31 4.12 4.62 11.14
N LEU A 32 3.29 3.71 10.61
CA LEU A 32 3.27 2.30 11.04
C LEU A 32 4.62 1.62 10.81
N TYR A 33 5.25 1.87 9.67
CA TYR A 33 6.58 1.35 9.35
C TYR A 33 7.64 1.87 10.33
N LYS A 34 7.64 3.18 10.63
CA LYS A 34 8.57 3.77 11.60
C LYS A 34 8.38 3.20 13.00
N ASP A 35 7.14 2.99 13.41
CA ASP A 35 6.79 2.36 14.68
C ASP A 35 7.27 0.90 14.75
N ALA A 36 6.97 0.11 13.72
CA ALA A 36 7.43 -1.28 13.61
C ALA A 36 8.96 -1.40 13.56
N LYS A 37 9.65 -0.53 12.79
CA LYS A 37 11.11 -0.47 12.73
C LYS A 37 11.72 -0.06 14.08
N GLY A 38 11.07 0.82 14.82
CA GLY A 38 11.49 1.31 16.14
C GLY A 38 11.20 0.35 17.30
N SER A 39 10.40 -0.69 17.08
CA SER A 39 9.90 -1.59 18.12
C SER A 39 11.00 -2.46 18.78
N SER A 40 12.17 -2.65 18.13
CA SER A 40 13.32 -3.29 18.78
C SER A 40 14.66 -2.64 18.38
N PRO A 41 15.56 -2.32 19.35
CA PRO A 41 16.83 -1.64 19.07
C PRO A 41 17.73 -2.37 18.07
N GLY A 42 17.78 -3.71 18.12
CA GLY A 42 18.58 -4.52 17.20
C GLY A 42 18.07 -4.50 15.76
N LEU A 43 16.76 -4.69 15.55
CA LEU A 43 16.15 -4.65 14.22
C LEU A 43 16.28 -3.27 13.59
N ARG A 44 16.17 -2.20 14.41
CA ARG A 44 16.36 -0.83 13.96
C ARG A 44 17.73 -0.62 13.31
N VAL A 45 18.81 -1.02 13.98
CA VAL A 45 20.19 -0.86 13.47
C VAL A 45 20.39 -1.66 12.18
N LEU A 46 19.86 -2.89 12.11
CA LEU A 46 19.93 -3.71 10.91
C LEU A 46 19.17 -3.09 9.74
N CYS A 47 17.95 -2.59 9.97
CA CYS A 47 17.16 -1.90 8.95
C CYS A 47 17.85 -0.61 8.50
N GLU A 48 18.40 0.21 9.41
CA GLU A 48 19.16 1.42 9.03
C GLU A 48 20.38 1.09 8.17
N ALA A 49 21.16 0.06 8.53
CA ALA A 49 22.30 -0.38 7.74
C ALA A 49 21.87 -0.92 6.37
N LEU A 50 20.78 -1.70 6.31
CA LEU A 50 20.24 -2.25 5.07
C LEU A 50 19.70 -1.15 4.14
N GLU A 51 18.93 -0.21 4.68
CA GLU A 51 18.40 0.94 3.93
C GLU A 51 19.53 1.82 3.38
N SER A 52 20.56 2.09 4.19
CA SER A 52 21.73 2.85 3.74
C SER A 52 22.43 2.16 2.58
N ARG A 53 22.65 0.84 2.68
CA ARG A 53 23.28 0.04 1.62
C ARG A 53 22.43 -0.01 0.36
N VAL A 54 21.13 -0.28 0.49
CA VAL A 54 20.23 -0.37 -0.67
C VAL A 54 20.08 1.00 -1.34
N GLY A 55 20.09 2.09 -0.57
CA GLY A 55 20.13 3.46 -1.07
C GLY A 55 21.38 3.73 -1.90
N ALA A 56 22.55 3.34 -1.37
CA ALA A 56 23.82 3.49 -2.09
C ALA A 56 23.90 2.62 -3.37
N LEU A 57 23.39 1.38 -3.33
CA LEU A 57 23.32 0.54 -4.53
C LEU A 57 22.35 1.12 -5.57
N SER A 58 21.20 1.62 -5.12
CA SER A 58 20.19 2.24 -5.98
C SER A 58 20.74 3.48 -6.70
N THR A 59 21.44 4.37 -5.98
CA THR A 59 22.06 5.56 -6.58
C THR A 59 23.16 5.18 -7.58
N ALA A 60 23.99 4.20 -7.25
CA ALA A 60 25.00 3.67 -8.17
C ALA A 60 24.39 2.98 -9.40
N ALA A 61 23.28 2.26 -9.24
CA ALA A 61 22.56 1.65 -10.35
C ALA A 61 21.94 2.72 -11.26
N CYS A 62 21.31 3.75 -10.68
CA CYS A 62 20.76 4.88 -11.45
C CYS A 62 21.83 5.62 -12.24
N SER A 63 23.01 5.87 -11.65
CA SER A 63 24.10 6.52 -12.38
C SER A 63 24.63 5.64 -13.52
N ARG A 64 24.72 4.33 -13.30
CA ARG A 64 25.14 3.37 -14.33
C ARG A 64 24.09 3.18 -15.44
N ALA A 65 22.80 3.33 -15.11
CA ALA A 65 21.69 3.21 -16.03
C ALA A 65 21.34 4.53 -16.75
N ALA A 66 21.87 5.68 -16.32
CA ALA A 66 21.63 6.99 -16.93
C ALA A 66 21.73 7.01 -18.47
N PRO A 67 22.78 6.46 -19.12
CA PRO A 67 22.84 6.43 -20.59
C PRO A 67 21.77 5.56 -21.24
N LEU A 68 21.28 4.51 -20.55
CA LEU A 68 20.17 3.69 -21.02
C LEU A 68 18.83 4.42 -20.88
N MET A 69 18.64 5.18 -19.80
CA MET A 69 17.44 5.99 -19.60
C MET A 69 17.25 7.01 -20.72
N VAL A 70 18.31 7.64 -21.21
CA VAL A 70 18.25 8.58 -22.36
C VAL A 70 17.75 7.86 -23.62
N LYS A 71 18.22 6.63 -23.87
CA LYS A 71 17.75 5.84 -25.03
C LYS A 71 16.30 5.38 -24.90
N LEU A 72 15.82 5.15 -23.68
CA LEU A 72 14.46 4.67 -23.39
C LEU A 72 13.45 5.79 -23.17
N GLU A 73 13.89 7.04 -23.05
CA GLU A 73 13.04 8.22 -22.83
C GLU A 73 11.81 8.24 -23.76
N PRO A 74 11.91 7.96 -25.08
CA PRO A 74 10.73 7.97 -25.95
C PRO A 74 9.69 6.91 -25.56
N GLN A 75 10.13 5.71 -25.18
CA GLN A 75 9.24 4.63 -24.75
C GLN A 75 8.60 4.95 -23.40
N ILE A 76 9.38 5.53 -22.47
CA ILE A 76 8.90 6.00 -21.17
C ILE A 76 7.85 7.10 -21.36
N SER A 77 8.06 8.02 -22.30
CA SER A 77 7.11 9.09 -22.60
C SER A 77 5.78 8.56 -23.14
N ILE A 78 5.81 7.57 -24.05
CA ILE A 78 4.59 6.93 -24.58
C ILE A 78 3.84 6.20 -23.45
N ALA A 79 4.56 5.42 -22.64
CA ALA A 79 3.96 4.73 -21.50
C ALA A 79 3.38 5.71 -20.47
N ASN A 80 4.06 6.83 -20.24
CA ASN A 80 3.59 7.88 -19.35
C ASN A 80 2.32 8.55 -19.87
N ASP A 81 2.21 8.80 -21.18
CA ASP A 81 1.00 9.38 -21.78
C ASP A 81 -0.21 8.45 -21.61
N VAL A 82 -0.03 7.15 -21.88
CA VAL A 82 -1.07 6.14 -21.64
C VAL A 82 -1.45 6.08 -20.16
N ALA A 83 -0.46 6.08 -19.26
CA ALA A 83 -0.71 6.09 -17.82
C ALA A 83 -1.45 7.34 -17.37
N CYS A 84 -1.10 8.52 -17.89
CA CYS A 84 -1.80 9.77 -17.62
C CYS A 84 -3.27 9.70 -18.08
N ARG A 85 -3.55 9.25 -19.31
CA ARG A 85 -4.93 9.10 -19.79
C ARG A 85 -5.74 8.13 -18.94
N SER A 86 -5.12 7.01 -18.53
CA SER A 86 -5.77 6.04 -17.65
C SER A 86 -6.07 6.62 -16.27
N LEU A 87 -5.16 7.45 -15.75
CA LEU A 87 -5.33 8.14 -14.49
C LEU A 87 -6.41 9.21 -14.58
N ASP A 88 -6.48 9.95 -15.68
CA ASP A 88 -7.53 10.94 -15.95
C ASP A 88 -8.90 10.27 -16.01
N TRP A 89 -9.00 9.11 -16.67
CA TRP A 89 -10.23 8.31 -16.68
C TRP A 89 -10.61 7.82 -15.29
N LEU A 90 -9.64 7.35 -14.50
CA LEU A 90 -9.88 6.85 -13.15
C LEU A 90 -10.36 7.97 -12.22
N GLU A 91 -9.71 9.12 -12.27
CA GLU A 91 -10.06 10.32 -11.51
C GLU A 91 -11.47 10.82 -11.86
N ALA A 92 -11.85 10.80 -13.14
CA ALA A 92 -13.19 11.16 -13.60
C ALA A 92 -14.26 10.11 -13.19
N SER A 93 -13.92 8.83 -13.25
CA SER A 93 -14.85 7.73 -12.95
C SER A 93 -15.06 7.52 -11.45
N PHE A 94 -14.05 7.83 -10.63
CA PHE A 94 -14.07 7.62 -9.18
C PHE A 94 -13.62 8.88 -8.42
N PRO A 95 -14.50 9.90 -8.29
CA PRO A 95 -14.17 11.16 -7.62
C PRO A 95 -13.70 10.98 -6.17
N VAL A 96 -14.10 9.87 -5.53
CA VAL A 96 -13.68 9.50 -4.16
C VAL A 96 -12.16 9.43 -4.00
N ILE A 97 -11.40 9.15 -5.06
CA ILE A 97 -9.94 9.08 -5.04
C ILE A 97 -9.30 10.48 -4.92
N GLN A 98 -9.98 11.51 -5.42
CA GLN A 98 -9.59 12.91 -5.25
C GLN A 98 -10.14 13.52 -3.95
N SER A 99 -11.18 12.94 -3.35
CA SER A 99 -11.73 13.43 -2.09
C SER A 99 -10.73 13.27 -0.93
N PRO A 100 -10.67 14.22 0.02
CA PRO A 100 -9.92 14.06 1.26
C PRO A 100 -10.43 12.83 2.04
N THR A 101 -9.52 12.03 2.58
CA THR A 101 -9.86 10.80 3.33
C THR A 101 -10.81 11.07 4.51
N ASP A 102 -10.77 12.27 5.10
CA ASP A 102 -11.68 12.72 6.17
C ASP A 102 -13.17 12.76 5.77
N GLN A 103 -13.48 12.82 4.48
CA GLN A 103 -14.87 12.88 3.99
C GLN A 103 -15.42 11.51 3.58
N VAL A 104 -14.65 10.43 3.75
CA VAL A 104 -15.10 9.06 3.49
C VAL A 104 -15.58 8.44 4.81
N THR A 105 -16.58 9.05 5.43
CA THR A 105 -17.36 8.38 6.46
C THR A 105 -18.11 7.25 5.76
N ILE A 106 -17.60 6.02 5.91
CA ILE A 106 -18.41 4.83 5.69
C ILE A 106 -19.61 5.01 6.62
N LYS A 107 -20.75 5.45 6.07
CA LYS A 107 -22.03 5.38 6.76
C LYS A 107 -22.31 3.89 6.93
N THR A 108 -21.77 3.27 7.97
CA THR A 108 -22.29 2.02 8.50
C THR A 108 -23.66 2.33 9.09
N PRO A 109 -24.76 1.84 8.50
CA PRO A 109 -26.05 1.99 9.14
C PRO A 109 -26.06 1.05 10.36
N HIS A 110 -26.27 1.65 11.52
CA HIS A 110 -26.90 1.06 12.71
C HIS A 110 -26.11 0.01 13.53
N THR A 111 -25.72 0.45 14.74
CA THR A 111 -26.19 -0.09 16.03
C THR A 111 -26.56 -1.58 16.08
N ILE A 112 -25.86 -2.35 16.91
CA ILE A 112 -26.43 -3.00 18.12
C ILE A 112 -25.27 -3.19 19.12
N ALA A 113 -25.44 -2.58 20.29
CA ALA A 113 -24.71 -2.91 21.50
C ALA A 113 -25.33 -4.17 22.15
N THR A 114 -24.53 -4.82 23.00
CA THR A 114 -24.95 -5.68 24.14
C THR A 114 -25.31 -7.13 23.83
N GLU A 115 -24.38 -8.06 24.08
CA GLU A 115 -24.33 -8.97 25.25
C GLU A 115 -23.45 -10.21 24.96
N PRO A 116 -22.53 -10.61 25.85
CA PRO A 116 -21.89 -11.91 25.80
C PRO A 116 -22.74 -12.92 26.58
N THR A 117 -23.64 -13.63 25.90
CA THR A 117 -24.32 -14.78 26.52
C THR A 117 -23.43 -16.02 26.45
N GLU A 118 -22.87 -16.33 27.61
CA GLU A 118 -22.33 -17.60 28.06
C GLU A 118 -23.13 -18.81 27.51
N LEU A 119 -22.46 -19.67 26.72
CA LEU A 119 -23.01 -20.95 26.25
C LEU A 119 -22.30 -22.08 26.99
N THR A 120 -22.94 -22.56 28.05
CA THR A 120 -22.64 -23.81 28.76
C THR A 120 -22.73 -25.00 27.78
N PRO A 121 -21.76 -25.93 27.73
CA PRO A 121 -21.89 -27.11 26.89
C PRO A 121 -22.84 -28.14 27.53
N PRO A 122 -23.74 -28.79 26.75
CA PRO A 122 -24.65 -29.79 27.28
C PRO A 122 -23.90 -31.08 27.65
N HIS A 123 -24.09 -31.47 28.91
CA HIS A 123 -23.70 -32.76 29.49
C HIS A 123 -24.49 -33.89 28.83
N VAL A 124 -23.82 -34.75 28.05
CA VAL A 124 -24.42 -36.01 27.58
C VAL A 124 -23.80 -37.18 28.33
N THR A 125 -24.59 -37.68 29.26
CA THR A 125 -24.42 -38.90 30.04
C THR A 125 -24.47 -40.14 29.13
N GLY A 126 -23.37 -40.91 29.13
CA GLY A 126 -23.35 -42.38 29.13
C GLY A 126 -23.91 -43.18 27.94
N ARG A 127 -23.05 -44.00 27.33
CA ARG A 127 -23.29 -45.45 27.23
C ARG A 127 -21.99 -46.23 26.96
N ARG A 128 -21.68 -47.15 27.87
CA ARG A 128 -20.61 -48.15 27.79
C ARG A 128 -21.19 -49.42 27.18
N LEU A 129 -20.69 -49.86 26.02
CA LEU A 129 -20.81 -51.23 25.49
C LEU A 129 -19.49 -51.49 24.75
N SER A 130 -18.51 -52.09 25.42
CA SER A 130 -18.22 -53.54 25.49
C SER A 130 -17.46 -54.05 24.27
N GLN A 131 -16.24 -54.52 24.54
CA GLN A 131 -15.50 -55.61 23.89
C GLN A 131 -15.31 -55.57 22.37
N ASN A 132 -14.05 -55.47 21.94
CA ASN A 132 -13.44 -56.62 21.27
C ASN A 132 -11.92 -56.60 21.49
N GLN A 133 -11.48 -57.70 22.09
CA GLN A 133 -10.12 -58.14 22.31
C GLN A 133 -9.89 -59.21 21.27
N ASP A 134 -8.78 -59.14 20.53
CA ASP A 134 -8.17 -60.34 19.95
C ASP A 134 -6.69 -60.05 19.59
N ALA A 135 -5.84 -60.87 20.24
CA ALA A 135 -4.45 -61.25 20.00
C ALA A 135 -3.35 -60.17 19.93
#